data_AF-A0A7N2KVQ7-F1
#
_entry.id   AF-A0A7N2KVQ7-F1
#
_cell.length_a   1.000
_cell.length_b   1.000
_cell.length_c   1.000
_cell.angle_alpha   90.00
_cell.angle_beta   90.00
_cell.angle_gamma   90.00
#
_symmetry.space_group_name_H-M   'P 1'
#
loop_
_entity.id
_entity.type
_entity.pdbx_description
1 polymer ?
#
loop_
_entity_poly.entity_id
_entity_poly.type
_entity_poly.pdbx_seq_one_letter_code
_entity_poly.pdbx_strand_id
1 'polypeptide(L)'
;MGKNNTSNSKAKKTRAVWVDPSWTTTFCNLCVEEIEAGNKGIFAALSAKGWSNLVIKFRDETGLNYDKEQLKCRWDVLKADWRVWEKLKGVDTNLGWDAVKGTIDASDDWWDMKLKEVPKASKFRHKGLQNLQQLDRMFRDIAATGAELM
;
A
#
# COMPACT_ATOMS: atom_id res chain seq x y z
N MET A 1 39.26 25.53 -25.07
CA MET A 1 38.27 25.84 -24.00
C MET A 1 36.91 25.36 -24.51
N GLY A 2 36.13 24.47 -23.90
CA GLY A 2 36.08 24.03 -22.52
C GLY A 2 34.63 24.08 -22.01
N LYS A 3 33.79 23.17 -22.55
CA LYS A 3 32.56 22.56 -21.97
C LYS A 3 31.30 23.42 -21.74
N ASN A 4 30.23 22.89 -22.37
CA ASN A 4 28.79 23.13 -22.25
C ASN A 4 28.29 23.29 -20.81
N ASN A 5 27.40 24.26 -20.60
CA ASN A 5 26.59 24.37 -19.39
C ASN A 5 25.11 24.14 -19.76
N THR A 6 24.74 22.88 -19.98
CA THR A 6 23.32 22.50 -20.08
C THR A 6 22.78 22.43 -18.65
N SER A 7 22.13 23.51 -18.23
CA SER A 7 21.48 23.65 -16.93
C SER A 7 20.48 22.52 -16.70
N ASN A 8 20.83 21.64 -15.76
CA ASN A 8 19.97 20.60 -15.20
C ASN A 8 18.87 21.24 -14.34
N SER A 9 17.70 21.49 -14.90
CA SER A 9 16.51 21.85 -14.13
C SER A 9 15.80 20.59 -13.64
N LYS A 10 16.25 20.02 -12.52
CA LYS A 10 15.38 19.13 -11.72
C LYS A 10 14.25 20.00 -11.16
N ALA A 11 13.15 20.11 -11.91
CA ALA A 11 11.90 20.64 -11.39
C ALA A 11 11.56 19.90 -10.09
N LYS A 12 11.26 20.65 -9.03
CA LYS A 12 10.86 20.07 -7.74
C LYS A 12 9.61 19.23 -7.98
N LYS A 13 9.75 17.91 -7.93
CA LYS A 13 8.63 16.98 -8.11
C LYS A 13 7.59 17.22 -7.03
N THR A 14 6.37 17.56 -7.43
CA THR A 14 5.25 17.76 -6.50
C THR A 14 4.91 16.44 -5.81
N ARG A 15 4.62 16.48 -4.51
CA ARG A 15 4.21 15.28 -3.76
C ARG A 15 2.85 14.80 -4.28
N ALA A 16 2.70 13.49 -4.50
CA ALA A 16 1.39 12.92 -4.85
C ALA A 16 0.40 13.06 -3.70
N VAL A 17 -0.84 13.41 -4.02
CA VAL A 17 -1.92 13.68 -3.06
C VAL A 17 -2.99 12.59 -3.22
N TRP A 18 -3.24 11.82 -2.18
CA TRP A 18 -4.16 10.67 -2.22
C TRP A 18 -5.43 10.98 -1.40
N VAL A 19 -6.23 11.95 -1.86
CA VAL A 19 -7.42 12.42 -1.13
C VAL A 19 -8.67 11.62 -1.44
N ASP A 20 -8.84 11.17 -2.69
CA ASP A 20 -9.97 10.33 -3.07
C ASP A 20 -9.64 8.85 -2.79
N PRO A 21 -10.44 8.16 -1.95
CA PRO A 21 -10.28 6.72 -1.73
C PRO A 21 -10.34 5.90 -3.02
N SER A 22 -11.12 6.35 -4.03
CA SER A 22 -11.27 5.66 -5.32
C SER A 22 -9.93 5.50 -6.04
N TRP A 23 -9.04 6.51 -5.98
CA TRP A 23 -7.71 6.44 -6.57
C TRP A 23 -6.87 5.35 -5.93
N THR A 24 -7.02 5.13 -4.62
CA THR A 24 -6.32 4.05 -3.94
C THR A 24 -6.88 2.70 -4.36
N THR A 25 -8.19 2.58 -4.51
CA THR A 25 -8.84 1.36 -5.01
C THR A 25 -8.40 1.05 -6.44
N THR A 26 -8.41 2.02 -7.35
CA THR A 26 -7.88 1.89 -8.71
C THR A 26 -6.41 1.46 -8.69
N PHE A 27 -5.56 2.12 -7.89
CA PHE A 27 -4.16 1.74 -7.74
C PHE A 27 -4.00 0.27 -7.31
N CYS A 28 -4.75 -0.16 -6.29
CA CYS A 28 -4.70 -1.53 -5.80
C CYS A 28 -5.17 -2.54 -6.84
N ASN A 29 -6.26 -2.27 -7.56
CA ASN A 29 -6.78 -3.15 -8.61
C ASN A 29 -5.76 -3.32 -9.74
N LEU A 30 -5.20 -2.21 -10.24
CA LEU A 30 -4.17 -2.24 -11.28
C LEU A 30 -2.91 -2.99 -10.83
N CYS A 31 -2.50 -2.84 -9.57
CA CYS A 31 -1.40 -3.63 -9.02
C CYS A 31 -1.69 -5.14 -9.06
N VAL A 32 -2.91 -5.54 -8.65
CA VAL A 32 -3.33 -6.95 -8.68
C VAL A 32 -3.36 -7.48 -10.10
N GLU A 33 -3.90 -6.72 -11.07
CA GLU A 33 -3.89 -7.11 -12.48
C GLU A 33 -2.48 -7.38 -13.00
N GLU A 34 -1.52 -6.50 -12.70
CA GLU A 34 -0.13 -6.69 -13.15
C GLU A 34 0.55 -7.88 -12.47
N ILE A 35 0.22 -8.16 -11.21
CA ILE A 35 0.67 -9.36 -10.47
C ILE A 35 0.10 -10.63 -11.09
N GLU A 36 -1.19 -10.64 -11.41
CA GLU A 36 -1.91 -11.77 -12.02
C GLU A 36 -1.45 -12.00 -13.49
N ALA A 37 -1.08 -10.94 -14.20
CA ALA A 37 -0.46 -11.00 -15.53
C ALA A 37 1.03 -11.45 -15.49
N GLY A 38 1.57 -11.80 -14.32
CA GLY A 38 2.94 -12.29 -14.18
C GLY A 38 4.02 -11.19 -14.23
N ASN A 39 3.66 -9.91 -14.21
CA ASN A 39 4.61 -8.80 -14.17
C ASN A 39 5.18 -8.58 -12.76
N LYS A 40 5.59 -9.67 -12.09
CA LYS A 40 6.25 -9.69 -10.79
C LYS A 40 7.75 -9.49 -10.96
N GLY A 41 8.32 -8.59 -10.17
CA GLY A 41 9.74 -8.27 -10.09
C GLY A 41 10.42 -8.94 -8.90
N ILE A 42 11.66 -8.54 -8.64
CA ILE A 42 12.46 -9.04 -7.50
C ILE A 42 11.83 -8.54 -6.19
N PHE A 43 11.96 -9.34 -5.11
CA PHE A 43 11.43 -9.04 -3.78
C PHE A 43 9.91 -8.80 -3.77
N ALA A 44 9.22 -9.46 -4.70
CA ALA A 44 7.78 -9.45 -4.87
C ALA A 44 7.16 -8.05 -5.08
N ALA A 45 7.93 -7.10 -5.61
CA ALA A 45 7.39 -5.88 -6.20
C ALA A 45 6.92 -6.13 -7.65
N LEU A 46 6.39 -5.11 -8.33
CA LEU A 46 6.17 -5.18 -9.78
C LEU A 46 7.49 -5.12 -10.56
N SER A 47 7.51 -5.79 -11.73
CA SER A 47 8.62 -5.72 -12.69
C SER A 47 8.73 -4.32 -13.31
N ALA A 48 9.81 -4.04 -14.04
CA ALA A 48 9.94 -2.77 -14.75
C ALA A 48 8.76 -2.53 -15.71
N LYS A 49 8.32 -3.58 -16.43
CA LYS A 49 7.14 -3.58 -17.30
C LYS A 49 5.86 -3.31 -16.50
N GLY A 50 5.66 -4.01 -15.38
CA GLY A 50 4.48 -3.82 -14.53
C GLY A 50 4.35 -2.38 -14.03
N TRP A 51 5.46 -1.77 -13.59
CA TRP A 51 5.45 -0.35 -13.19
C TRP A 51 5.13 0.61 -14.35
N SER A 52 5.65 0.35 -15.55
CA SER A 52 5.35 1.19 -16.71
C SER A 52 3.88 1.09 -17.12
N ASN A 53 3.33 -0.13 -17.16
CA ASN A 53 1.91 -0.36 -17.42
C ASN A 53 1.03 0.34 -16.39
N LEU A 54 1.37 0.19 -15.10
CA LEU A 54 0.64 0.79 -14.00
C LEU A 54 0.58 2.32 -14.12
N VAL A 55 1.68 2.99 -14.46
CA VAL A 55 1.70 4.46 -14.64
C VAL A 55 0.73 4.89 -15.76
N ILE A 56 0.73 4.17 -16.88
CA ILE A 56 -0.13 4.48 -18.02
C ILE A 56 -1.60 4.26 -17.65
N LYS A 57 -1.95 3.05 -17.19
CA LYS A 57 -3.34 2.71 -16.84
C LYS A 57 -3.89 3.57 -15.71
N PHE A 58 -3.08 3.87 -14.69
CA PHE A 58 -3.50 4.71 -13.58
C PHE A 58 -3.85 6.13 -14.04
N ARG A 59 -3.05 6.68 -14.96
CA ARG A 59 -3.33 7.97 -15.58
C ARG A 59 -4.61 7.92 -16.41
N ASP A 60 -4.80 6.87 -17.19
CA ASP A 60 -5.96 6.73 -18.06
C ASP A 60 -7.27 6.59 -17.26
N GLU A 61 -7.24 5.86 -16.14
CA GLU A 61 -8.43 5.66 -15.28
C GLU A 61 -8.74 6.83 -14.35
N THR A 62 -7.73 7.54 -13.85
CA THR A 62 -7.92 8.59 -12.82
C THR A 62 -7.73 10.01 -13.34
N GLY A 63 -7.12 10.18 -14.51
CA GLY A 63 -6.66 11.46 -15.04
C GLY A 63 -5.42 12.04 -14.33
N LEU A 64 -4.88 11.35 -13.32
CA LEU A 64 -3.74 11.83 -12.53
C LEU A 64 -2.40 11.46 -13.17
N ASN A 65 -1.54 12.46 -13.36
CA ASN A 65 -0.21 12.28 -13.93
C ASN A 65 0.83 11.92 -12.85
N TYR A 66 0.63 10.81 -12.16
CA TYR A 66 1.61 10.31 -11.19
C TYR A 66 2.74 9.55 -11.85
N ASP A 67 3.97 9.88 -11.46
CA ASP A 67 5.15 9.16 -11.90
C ASP A 67 5.35 7.86 -11.11
N LYS A 68 6.27 7.04 -11.61
CA LYS A 68 6.61 5.75 -11.01
C LYS A 68 7.08 5.88 -9.55
N GLU A 69 7.80 6.94 -9.18
CA GLU A 69 8.26 7.10 -7.81
C GLU A 69 7.12 7.42 -6.86
N GLN A 70 6.18 8.28 -7.28
CA GLN A 70 4.98 8.59 -6.51
C GLN A 70 4.11 7.35 -6.28
N LEU A 71 3.93 6.52 -7.31
CA LEU A 71 3.19 5.25 -7.22
C LEU A 71 3.92 4.22 -6.33
N LYS A 72 5.25 4.15 -6.38
CA LYS A 72 6.06 3.33 -5.46
C LYS A 72 5.92 3.79 -4.01
N CYS A 73 5.98 5.10 -3.76
CA CYS A 73 5.75 5.61 -2.41
C CYS A 73 4.36 5.21 -1.89
N ARG A 74 3.34 5.20 -2.75
CA ARG A 74 2.00 4.72 -2.36
C ARG A 74 2.00 3.23 -2.03
N TRP A 75 2.65 2.41 -2.86
CA TRP A 75 2.85 0.97 -2.60
C TRP A 75 3.47 0.73 -1.21
N ASP A 76 4.56 1.45 -0.88
CA ASP A 76 5.26 1.27 0.40
C ASP A 76 4.40 1.68 1.60
N VAL A 77 3.63 2.77 1.48
CA VAL A 77 2.65 3.18 2.50
C VAL A 77 1.61 2.09 2.72
N LEU A 78 1.02 1.56 1.64
CA LEU A 78 0.02 0.49 1.73
C LEU A 78 0.59 -0.79 2.33
N LYS A 79 1.84 -1.14 1.98
CA LYS A 79 2.54 -2.31 2.53
C LYS A 79 2.79 -2.16 4.04
N ALA A 80 3.18 -0.97 4.49
CA ALA A 80 3.35 -0.69 5.90
C ALA A 80 2.02 -0.80 6.67
N ASP A 81 0.94 -0.27 6.10
CA ASP A 81 -0.40 -0.32 6.69
C ASP A 81 -0.93 -1.74 6.79
N TRP A 82 -0.76 -2.52 5.72
CA TRP A 82 -1.10 -3.94 5.70
C TRP A 82 -0.33 -4.76 6.74
N ARG A 83 0.97 -4.50 6.91
CA ARG A 83 1.77 -5.17 7.97
C ARG A 83 1.29 -4.83 9.37
N VAL A 84 0.90 -3.58 9.61
CA VAL A 84 0.31 -3.18 10.90
C VAL A 84 -1.03 -3.89 11.12
N TRP A 85 -1.84 -4.01 10.07
CA TRP A 85 -3.12 -4.72 10.10
C TRP A 85 -2.98 -6.23 10.33
N GLU A 86 -2.01 -6.89 9.70
CA GLU A 86 -1.71 -8.32 9.98
C GLU A 86 -1.28 -8.54 11.42
N LYS A 87 -0.43 -7.66 11.98
CA LYS A 87 -0.06 -7.71 13.40
C LYS A 87 -1.24 -7.49 14.33
N LEU A 88 -2.20 -6.66 13.93
CA LEU A 88 -3.42 -6.42 14.68
C LEU A 88 -4.31 -7.67 14.70
N LYS A 89 -4.52 -8.34 13.55
CA LYS A 89 -5.33 -9.56 13.43
C LYS A 89 -4.70 -10.79 14.06
N GLY A 90 -3.36 -10.91 14.03
CA GLY A 90 -2.65 -12.15 14.31
C GLY A 90 -2.58 -12.60 15.77
N VAL A 91 -3.24 -11.91 16.71
CA VAL A 91 -3.05 -12.19 18.15
C VAL A 91 -4.27 -12.78 18.83
N ASP A 92 -5.50 -12.51 18.38
CA ASP A 92 -6.71 -12.95 19.07
C ASP A 92 -7.77 -13.47 18.09
N THR A 93 -7.78 -14.80 17.87
CA THR A 93 -8.70 -15.49 16.95
C THR A 93 -10.17 -15.54 17.41
N ASN A 94 -10.47 -15.05 18.63
CA ASN A 94 -11.81 -15.10 19.23
C ASN A 94 -12.56 -13.76 19.21
N LEU A 95 -12.07 -12.74 18.51
CA LEU A 95 -12.74 -11.45 18.40
C LEU A 95 -13.78 -11.44 17.27
N GLY A 96 -14.84 -10.66 17.47
CA GLY A 96 -15.86 -10.44 16.47
C GLY A 96 -15.38 -9.57 15.32
N TRP A 97 -16.23 -9.42 14.30
CA TRP A 97 -16.00 -8.55 13.15
C TRP A 97 -17.14 -7.55 13.00
N ASP A 98 -16.82 -6.26 13.05
CA ASP A 98 -17.76 -5.18 12.77
C ASP A 98 -17.82 -4.99 11.26
N ALA A 99 -18.87 -5.54 10.63
CA ALA A 99 -19.07 -5.44 9.19
C ALA A 99 -19.33 -4.00 8.70
N VAL A 100 -19.86 -3.12 9.56
CA VAL A 100 -20.16 -1.72 9.22
C VAL A 100 -18.87 -0.91 9.17
N LYS A 101 -18.01 -1.06 10.18
CA LYS A 101 -16.70 -0.37 10.23
C LYS A 101 -15.62 -1.10 9.42
N GLY A 102 -15.88 -2.36 9.06
CA GLY A 102 -14.92 -3.28 8.45
C GLY A 102 -13.71 -3.51 9.33
N THR A 103 -13.90 -3.57 10.66
CA THR A 103 -12.80 -3.71 11.63
C THR A 103 -13.12 -4.71 12.74
N ILE A 104 -12.15 -4.96 13.63
CA ILE A 104 -12.30 -5.86 14.76
C ILE A 104 -13.37 -5.31 15.71
N ASP A 105 -14.39 -6.13 16.00
CA ASP A 105 -15.40 -5.84 17.01
C ASP A 105 -14.87 -6.31 18.37
N ALA A 106 -14.31 -5.36 19.11
CA ALA A 106 -13.69 -5.58 20.40
C ALA A 106 -13.98 -4.41 21.34
N SER A 107 -13.89 -4.66 22.65
CA SER A 107 -14.11 -3.64 23.67
C SER A 107 -13.05 -2.53 23.61
N ASP A 108 -13.39 -1.37 24.19
CA ASP A 108 -12.46 -0.25 24.31
C ASP A 108 -11.20 -0.65 25.10
N ASP A 109 -11.34 -1.46 26.17
CA ASP A 109 -10.23 -1.98 26.95
C ASP A 109 -9.28 -2.85 26.11
N TRP A 110 -9.83 -3.70 25.22
CA TRP A 110 -9.01 -4.50 24.31
C TRP A 110 -8.25 -3.59 23.34
N TRP A 111 -8.92 -2.60 22.74
CA TRP A 111 -8.27 -1.63 21.87
C TRP A 111 -7.16 -0.86 22.60
N ASP A 112 -7.40 -0.38 23.81
CA ASP A 112 -6.41 0.39 24.57
C ASP A 112 -5.19 -0.46 24.97
N MET A 113 -5.39 -1.74 25.29
CA MET A 113 -4.29 -2.69 25.50
C MET A 113 -3.53 -2.93 24.19
N LYS A 114 -4.24 -3.21 23.10
CA LYS A 114 -3.64 -3.54 21.81
C LYS A 114 -2.87 -2.38 21.21
N LEU A 115 -3.33 -1.15 21.41
CA LEU A 115 -2.64 0.06 20.94
C LEU A 115 -1.38 0.38 21.73
N LYS A 116 -1.16 -0.20 22.92
CA LYS A 116 0.16 -0.15 23.58
C LYS A 116 1.19 -1.01 22.85
N GLU A 117 0.76 -2.15 22.30
CA GLU A 117 1.63 -3.05 21.53
C GLU A 117 1.83 -2.58 20.08
N VAL A 118 0.75 -2.11 19.45
CA VAL A 118 0.73 -1.68 18.05
C VAL A 118 0.12 -0.27 17.93
N PRO A 119 0.80 0.80 18.38
CA PRO A 119 0.24 2.16 18.37
C PRO A 119 -0.23 2.64 17.00
N LYS A 120 0.45 2.19 15.93
CA LYS A 120 0.11 2.52 14.54
C LYS A 120 -1.24 1.95 14.08
N ALA A 121 -1.82 0.99 14.81
CA ALA A 121 -3.12 0.42 14.51
C ALA A 121 -4.29 1.31 14.98
N SER A 122 -4.04 2.41 15.69
CA SER A 122 -5.09 3.32 16.19
C SER A 122 -6.03 3.81 15.09
N LYS A 123 -5.49 4.09 13.90
CA LYS A 123 -6.27 4.47 12.71
C LYS A 123 -7.28 3.43 12.24
N PHE A 124 -7.15 2.19 12.70
CA PHE A 124 -8.00 1.06 12.32
C PHE A 124 -9.17 0.82 13.28
N ARG A 125 -9.20 1.49 14.44
CA ARG A 125 -10.22 1.29 15.49
C ARG A 125 -11.64 1.62 15.02
N HIS A 126 -11.78 2.67 14.21
CA HIS A 126 -13.10 3.14 13.76
C HIS A 126 -13.35 2.93 12.26
N LYS A 127 -12.32 2.55 11.51
CA LYS A 127 -12.39 2.25 10.08
C LYS A 127 -11.29 1.27 9.73
N GLY A 128 -11.66 0.07 9.30
CA GLY A 128 -10.67 -0.94 8.97
C GLY A 128 -9.84 -0.62 7.74
N LEU A 129 -8.82 -1.46 7.51
CA LEU A 129 -7.96 -1.34 6.35
C LEU A 129 -8.76 -1.54 5.06
N GLN A 130 -8.82 -0.48 4.25
CA GLN A 130 -9.53 -0.50 2.97
C GLN A 130 -8.75 -1.32 1.93
N ASN A 131 -9.48 -1.88 0.96
CA ASN A 131 -8.92 -2.74 -0.09
C ASN A 131 -8.20 -4.00 0.43
N LEU A 132 -8.61 -4.52 1.60
CA LEU A 132 -7.91 -5.64 2.26
C LEU A 132 -7.71 -6.85 1.35
N GLN A 133 -8.71 -7.20 0.52
CA GLN A 133 -8.59 -8.32 -0.42
C GLN A 133 -7.48 -8.08 -1.46
N GLN A 134 -7.40 -6.87 -2.02
CA GLN A 134 -6.34 -6.51 -2.96
C GLN A 134 -4.99 -6.46 -2.24
N LEU A 135 -4.92 -5.88 -1.05
CA LEU A 135 -3.68 -5.78 -0.28
C LEU A 135 -3.14 -7.16 0.13
N ASP A 136 -4.03 -8.11 0.46
CA ASP A 136 -3.65 -9.51 0.68
C ASP A 136 -3.04 -10.12 -0.59
N ARG A 137 -3.65 -9.93 -1.77
CA ARG A 137 -3.08 -10.41 -3.05
C ARG A 137 -1.75 -9.73 -3.39
N MET A 138 -1.61 -8.45 -3.06
CA MET A 138 -0.40 -7.68 -3.29
C MET A 138 0.73 -8.11 -2.36
N PHE A 139 0.46 -8.40 -1.09
CA PHE A 139 1.49 -8.46 -0.04
C PHE A 139 1.63 -9.79 0.70
N ARG A 140 0.64 -10.70 0.66
CA ARG A 140 0.66 -11.97 1.42
C ARG A 140 1.84 -12.86 1.02
N ASP A 141 2.12 -13.02 -0.27
CA ASP A 141 3.29 -13.77 -0.78
C ASP A 141 4.62 -13.06 -0.50
N ILE A 142 4.59 -11.77 -0.13
CA ILE A 142 5.77 -10.98 0.22
C ILE A 142 6.16 -11.16 1.69
N ALA A 143 5.20 -11.50 2.55
CA ALA A 143 5.42 -11.59 3.99
C ALA A 143 6.18 -12.85 4.40
N ALA A 144 6.03 -13.95 3.66
CA ALA A 144 6.72 -15.22 3.94
C ALA A 144 8.25 -15.13 3.72
N THR A 145 8.73 -14.26 2.83
CA THR A 145 10.17 -14.12 2.52
C THR A 145 10.88 -13.09 3.41
N GLY A 146 10.19 -12.48 4.37
CA GLY A 146 10.75 -11.44 5.25
C GLY A 146 11.16 -11.92 6.64
N ALA A 147 10.96 -13.20 6.95
CA ALA A 147 11.24 -13.76 8.28
C ALA A 147 12.67 -14.32 8.44
N GLU A 148 13.52 -14.25 7.42
CA GLU A 148 14.82 -14.95 7.42
C GLU A 148 16.04 -14.03 7.50
N LEU A 149 15.87 -12.71 7.66
CA LEU A 149 17.01 -11.78 7.83
C LEU A 149 16.69 -10.64 8.83
N MET A 150 16.49 -11.00 10.10
CA MET A 150 16.90 -10.20 11.25
C MET A 150 17.55 -11.13 12.27
#